data_AF-A0A1G9S4W5-F1
#
_entry.id   AF-A0A1G9S4W5-F1
#
_cell.length_a   1.000
_cell.length_b   1.000
_cell.length_c   1.000
_cell.angle_alpha   90.00
_cell.angle_beta   90.00
_cell.angle_gamma   90.00
#
_symmetry.space_group_name_H-M   'P 1'
#
loop_
_entity.id
_entity.type
_entity.pdbx_description
1 polymer ?
#
loop_
_entity_poly.entity_id
_entity_poly.type
_entity_poly.pdbx_seq_one_letter_code
_entity_poly.pdbx_strand_id
1 'polypeptide(L)'
;MDQTVSGPVVRLDHPMGIVEVSGSGLPPVRIVRSPGTEPHPHIPVGTRDRALLTLTVDGAPARIAPGRGRLLRGSYRVDAFAGSTRYRLVPCSLDSSRFLRDGVPLGTFTSEGDGHVGSDGLTDAGAQPRDIAVGTALAAAFGTGGQPWWATALDAVAELIP
;
A
#
# COMPACT_ATOMS: atom_id res chain seq x y z
N MET A 1 29.21 -10.21 -15.39
CA MET A 1 28.20 -9.15 -15.61
C MET A 1 27.33 -9.14 -14.38
N ASP A 2 27.64 -8.26 -13.45
CA ASP A 2 26.91 -8.11 -12.19
C ASP A 2 25.64 -7.29 -12.51
N GLN A 3 24.52 -7.97 -12.72
CA GLN A 3 23.25 -7.26 -12.92
C GLN A 3 22.81 -6.76 -11.55
N THR A 4 22.99 -5.47 -11.29
CA THR A 4 22.33 -4.80 -10.17
C THR A 4 20.83 -5.05 -10.32
N VAL A 5 20.29 -5.97 -9.51
CA VAL A 5 18.85 -6.19 -9.43
C VAL A 5 18.27 -4.91 -8.83
N SER A 6 17.83 -4.01 -9.70
CA SER A 6 17.17 -2.78 -9.27
C SER A 6 15.84 -3.20 -8.65
N GLY A 7 15.61 -2.79 -7.41
CA GLY A 7 14.38 -3.07 -6.67
C GLY A 7 13.13 -2.47 -7.33
N PRO A 8 11.96 -2.63 -6.72
CA PRO A 8 10.73 -2.06 -7.26
C PRO A 8 10.84 -0.53 -7.41
N VAL A 9 10.43 -0.04 -8.57
CA VAL A 9 10.26 1.38 -8.87
C VAL A 9 8.78 1.71 -8.77
N VAL A 10 8.46 2.73 -7.98
CA VAL A 10 7.10 3.20 -7.76
C VAL A 10 6.91 4.53 -8.48
N ARG A 11 5.82 4.64 -9.23
CA ARG A 11 5.31 5.89 -9.77
C ARG A 11 3.96 6.20 -9.12
N LEU A 12 3.92 7.26 -8.33
CA LEU A 12 2.71 7.76 -7.68
C LEU A 12 2.33 9.11 -8.30
N ASP A 13 1.13 9.19 -8.84
CA ASP A 13 0.48 10.42 -9.28
C ASP A 13 -0.78 10.62 -8.44
N HIS A 14 -0.65 11.37 -7.34
CA HIS A 14 -1.74 11.62 -6.40
C HIS A 14 -2.93 12.38 -7.06
N PRO A 15 -2.71 13.46 -7.85
CA PRO A 15 -3.79 14.12 -8.59
C PRO A 15 -4.60 13.17 -9.46
N MET A 16 -3.93 12.34 -10.28
CA MET A 16 -4.60 11.37 -11.16
C MET A 16 -5.07 10.10 -10.43
N GLY A 17 -4.60 9.88 -9.20
CA GLY A 17 -4.90 8.69 -8.41
C GLY A 17 -4.32 7.41 -9.02
N ILE A 18 -3.09 7.48 -9.53
CA ILE A 18 -2.41 6.36 -10.19
C ILE A 18 -1.21 5.94 -9.33
N VAL A 19 -1.13 4.64 -9.04
CA VAL A 19 0.07 4.00 -8.49
C VAL A 19 0.49 2.89 -9.44
N GLU A 20 1.74 2.94 -9.88
CA GLU A 20 2.35 1.91 -10.71
C GLU A 20 3.63 1.41 -10.08
N VAL A 21 3.77 0.08 -10.03
CA VAL A 21 4.99 -0.60 -9.61
C VAL A 21 5.54 -1.37 -10.78
N SER A 22 6.82 -1.19 -11.04
CA SER A 22 7.58 -1.88 -12.07
C SER A 22 8.98 -2.20 -11.57
N GLY A 23 9.74 -2.99 -12.30
CA GLY A 23 11.11 -3.34 -11.93
C GLY A 23 11.59 -4.56 -12.69
N SER A 24 12.90 -4.78 -12.70
CA SER A 24 13.46 -5.96 -13.38
C SER A 24 12.98 -7.24 -12.70
N GLY A 25 12.40 -8.16 -13.47
CA GLY A 25 11.86 -9.42 -12.95
C GLY A 25 10.56 -9.31 -12.14
N LEU A 26 10.01 -8.10 -11.97
CA LEU A 26 8.73 -7.88 -11.28
C LEU A 26 7.59 -7.78 -12.30
N PRO A 27 6.44 -8.45 -12.08
CA PRO A 27 5.25 -8.19 -12.88
C PRO A 27 4.76 -6.76 -12.62
N PRO A 28 4.33 -6.00 -13.65
CA PRO A 28 3.81 -4.67 -13.45
C PRO A 28 2.52 -4.72 -12.63
N VAL A 29 2.39 -3.83 -11.65
CA VAL A 29 1.17 -3.70 -10.84
C VAL A 29 0.68 -2.27 -10.92
N ARG A 30 -0.62 -2.09 -11.16
CA ARG A 30 -1.22 -0.76 -11.29
C ARG A 30 -2.52 -0.66 -10.52
N ILE A 31 -2.61 0.37 -9.66
CA ILE A 31 -3.82 0.75 -8.94
C ILE A 31 -4.27 2.11 -9.46
N VAL A 32 -5.54 2.23 -9.80
CA VAL A 32 -6.11 3.48 -10.35
C VAL A 32 -7.41 3.81 -9.65
N ARG A 33 -7.49 5.05 -9.17
CA ARG A 33 -8.74 5.70 -8.76
C ARG A 33 -9.53 6.13 -10.00
N SER A 34 -10.84 5.99 -9.94
CA SER A 34 -11.74 6.39 -11.02
C SER A 34 -11.50 7.85 -11.42
N PRO A 35 -11.37 8.16 -12.72
CA PRO A 35 -11.10 9.52 -13.18
C PRO A 35 -12.18 10.52 -12.73
N GLY A 36 -11.79 11.75 -12.45
CA GLY A 36 -12.71 12.83 -12.08
C GLY A 36 -13.25 12.77 -10.65
N THR A 37 -12.89 11.76 -9.85
CA THR A 37 -13.25 11.74 -8.42
C THR A 37 -12.27 12.59 -7.61
N GLU A 38 -12.81 13.39 -6.70
CA GLU A 38 -12.01 14.22 -5.80
C GLU A 38 -11.08 13.36 -4.92
N PRO A 39 -9.75 13.65 -4.90
CA PRO A 39 -8.81 12.92 -4.05
C PRO A 39 -8.99 13.29 -2.59
N HIS A 40 -9.06 12.29 -1.72
CA HIS A 40 -8.91 12.46 -0.29
C HIS A 40 -7.44 12.79 0.06
N PRO A 41 -7.14 13.89 0.76
CA PRO A 41 -5.77 14.43 0.90
C PRO A 41 -4.80 13.55 1.70
N HIS A 42 -5.32 12.65 2.54
CA HIS A 42 -4.51 11.76 3.40
C HIS A 42 -4.46 10.31 2.92
N ILE A 43 -4.93 10.02 1.71
CA ILE A 43 -4.84 8.68 1.12
C ILE A 43 -4.00 8.83 -0.14
N PRO A 44 -2.86 8.14 -0.30
CA PRO A 44 -1.96 8.39 -1.44
C PRO A 44 -2.60 8.19 -2.82
N VAL A 45 -3.39 7.12 -2.98
CA VAL A 45 -4.19 6.91 -4.20
C VAL A 45 -5.47 7.78 -4.25
N GLY A 46 -5.74 8.52 -3.17
CA GLY A 46 -6.84 9.47 -3.02
C GLY A 46 -8.19 8.88 -2.64
N THR A 47 -8.32 7.57 -2.44
CA THR A 47 -9.57 7.00 -1.89
C THR A 47 -9.35 5.62 -1.28
N ARG A 48 -10.21 5.25 -0.34
CA ARG A 48 -10.36 3.87 0.17
C ARG A 48 -11.67 3.22 -0.29
N ASP A 49 -12.47 3.93 -1.08
CA ASP A 49 -13.67 3.34 -1.67
C ASP A 49 -13.27 2.35 -2.76
N ARG A 50 -13.45 1.07 -2.47
CA ARG A 50 -13.17 -0.03 -3.41
C ARG A 50 -13.95 0.09 -4.72
N ALA A 51 -15.13 0.71 -4.72
CA ALA A 51 -15.94 0.86 -5.93
C ALA A 51 -15.31 1.86 -6.91
N LEU A 52 -14.43 2.73 -6.41
CA LEU A 52 -13.70 3.72 -7.20
C LEU A 52 -12.31 3.24 -7.58
N LEU A 53 -11.91 2.01 -7.22
CA LEU A 53 -10.55 1.52 -7.40
C LEU A 53 -10.50 0.33 -8.37
N THR A 54 -9.52 0.36 -9.25
CA THR A 54 -9.13 -0.80 -10.05
C THR A 54 -7.73 -1.24 -9.66
N LEU A 55 -7.47 -2.55 -9.73
CA LEU A 55 -6.16 -3.16 -9.56
C LEU A 55 -5.90 -4.05 -10.77
N THR A 56 -4.71 -3.95 -11.35
CA THR A 56 -4.20 -4.88 -12.36
C THR A 56 -2.85 -5.41 -11.93
N VAL A 57 -2.62 -6.70 -12.17
CA VAL A 57 -1.35 -7.39 -11.89
C VAL A 57 -0.97 -8.12 -13.16
N ASP A 58 0.16 -7.74 -13.75
CA ASP A 58 0.61 -8.25 -15.05
C ASP A 58 -0.42 -8.05 -16.16
N GLY A 59 -1.08 -6.88 -16.17
CA GLY A 59 -2.18 -6.56 -17.08
C GLY A 59 -3.51 -7.28 -16.79
N ALA A 60 -3.51 -8.31 -15.95
CA ALA A 60 -4.73 -9.04 -15.59
C ALA A 60 -5.52 -8.30 -14.50
N PRO A 61 -6.87 -8.20 -14.62
CA PRO A 61 -7.72 -7.64 -13.58
C PRO A 61 -7.58 -8.41 -12.26
N ALA A 62 -7.46 -7.66 -11.18
CA ALA A 62 -7.39 -8.15 -9.82
C ALA A 62 -8.33 -7.32 -8.92
N ARG A 63 -8.66 -7.84 -7.74
CA ARG A 63 -9.58 -7.16 -6.82
C ARG A 63 -8.82 -6.54 -5.68
N ILE A 64 -9.25 -5.35 -5.25
CA ILE A 64 -8.75 -4.68 -4.07
C ILE A 64 -9.91 -4.30 -3.14
N ALA A 65 -9.69 -4.47 -1.84
CA ALA A 65 -10.67 -4.20 -0.80
C ALA A 65 -9.99 -3.53 0.40
N PRO A 66 -9.76 -2.21 0.34
CA PRO A 66 -9.33 -1.45 1.49
C PRO A 66 -10.37 -1.54 2.60
N GLY A 67 -9.91 -1.72 3.84
CA GLY A 67 -10.73 -1.56 5.03
C GLY A 67 -11.18 -0.11 5.19
N ARG A 68 -12.18 0.12 6.03
CA ARG A 68 -12.85 1.43 6.17
C ARG A 68 -11.96 2.56 6.69
N GLY A 69 -10.81 2.27 7.30
CA GLY A 69 -9.89 3.29 7.85
C GLY A 69 -10.52 4.14 8.96
N ARG A 70 -11.25 3.52 9.88
CA ARG A 70 -11.94 4.19 11.00
C ARG A 70 -11.59 3.56 12.35
N LEU A 71 -11.32 4.41 13.34
CA LEU A 71 -11.24 4.12 14.79
C LEU A 71 -10.06 3.26 15.25
N LEU A 72 -9.89 2.05 14.70
CA LEU A 72 -8.89 1.08 15.16
C LEU A 72 -7.85 0.82 14.06
N ARG A 73 -6.58 0.60 14.41
CA ARG A 73 -5.48 0.34 13.45
C ARG A 73 -5.84 -0.76 12.44
N GLY A 74 -6.47 -1.83 12.89
CA GLY A 74 -6.89 -2.95 12.02
C GLY A 74 -7.92 -2.59 10.94
N SER A 75 -8.60 -1.45 11.05
CA SER A 75 -9.53 -0.95 10.02
C SER A 75 -8.83 -0.42 8.76
N TYR A 76 -7.53 -0.12 8.86
CA TYR A 76 -6.71 0.37 7.76
C TYR A 76 -6.13 -0.76 6.90
N ARG A 77 -6.37 -2.03 7.27
CA ARG A 77 -5.97 -3.19 6.46
C ARG A 77 -6.40 -3.05 5.00
N VAL A 78 -5.64 -3.62 4.09
CA VAL A 78 -5.98 -3.68 2.67
C VAL A 78 -5.86 -5.12 2.23
N ASP A 79 -6.96 -5.68 1.75
CA ASP A 79 -6.98 -7.00 1.12
C ASP A 79 -6.87 -6.84 -0.40
N ALA A 80 -6.12 -7.71 -1.07
CA ALA A 80 -6.08 -7.80 -2.53
C ALA A 80 -6.14 -9.26 -2.99
N PHE A 81 -6.71 -9.49 -4.17
CA PHE A 81 -6.87 -10.83 -4.75
C PHE A 81 -6.39 -10.82 -6.18
N ALA A 82 -5.33 -11.57 -6.46
CA ALA A 82 -4.70 -11.64 -7.77
C ALA A 82 -4.69 -13.11 -8.24
N GLY A 83 -5.65 -13.48 -9.09
CA GLY A 83 -5.95 -14.89 -9.35
C GLY A 83 -6.49 -15.58 -8.08
N SER A 84 -5.92 -16.73 -7.73
CA SER A 84 -6.27 -17.48 -6.50
C SER A 84 -5.54 -17.00 -5.25
N THR A 85 -4.53 -16.12 -5.38
CA THR A 85 -3.71 -15.67 -4.26
C THR A 85 -4.37 -14.50 -3.55
N ARG A 86 -4.49 -14.61 -2.22
CA ARG A 86 -4.95 -13.53 -1.35
C ARG A 86 -3.75 -12.83 -0.72
N TYR A 87 -3.71 -11.52 -0.88
CA TYR A 87 -2.77 -10.64 -0.19
C TYR A 87 -3.48 -9.84 0.89
N ARG A 88 -2.75 -9.56 1.97
CA ARG A 88 -3.20 -8.66 3.02
C ARG A 88 -2.05 -7.80 3.51
N LEU A 89 -2.25 -6.48 3.47
CA LEU A 89 -1.43 -5.51 4.17
C LEU A 89 -2.20 -5.08 5.42
N VAL A 90 -1.62 -5.26 6.61
CA VAL A 90 -2.28 -4.93 7.89
C VAL A 90 -1.33 -4.13 8.79
N PRO A 91 -1.76 -2.99 9.35
CA PRO A 91 -0.91 -2.25 10.27
C PRO A 91 -0.49 -3.10 11.46
N CYS A 92 0.80 -3.06 11.78
CA CYS A 92 1.37 -3.77 12.93
C CYS A 92 2.16 -2.86 13.87
N SER A 93 2.58 -1.68 13.41
CA SER A 93 3.19 -0.63 14.25
C SER A 93 2.66 0.76 13.84
N LEU A 94 3.33 1.81 14.33
CA LEU A 94 3.02 3.19 13.99
C LEU A 94 3.20 3.48 12.50
N ASP A 95 4.27 2.97 11.93
CA ASP A 95 4.80 3.27 10.60
C ASP A 95 4.78 2.05 9.66
N SER A 96 4.62 0.84 10.19
CA SER A 96 4.80 -0.39 9.43
C SER A 96 3.52 -1.20 9.32
N SER A 97 3.43 -1.96 8.24
CA SER A 97 2.35 -2.93 8.02
C SER A 97 2.91 -4.28 7.66
N ARG A 98 2.38 -5.32 8.31
CA ARG A 98 2.68 -6.71 7.99
C ARG A 98 2.02 -7.09 6.68
N PHE A 99 2.75 -7.79 5.84
CA PHE A 99 2.26 -8.33 4.59
C PHE A 99 2.10 -9.84 4.68
N LEU A 100 0.97 -10.35 4.20
CA LEU A 100 0.64 -11.76 4.21
C LEU A 100 0.20 -12.22 2.82
N ARG A 101 0.59 -13.44 2.45
CA ARG A 101 0.11 -14.20 1.30
C ARG A 101 -0.64 -15.43 1.81
N ASP A 102 -1.91 -15.54 1.49
CA ASP A 102 -2.79 -16.64 1.92
C ASP A 102 -2.77 -16.88 3.44
N GLY A 103 -2.59 -15.79 4.21
CA GLY A 103 -2.50 -15.83 5.67
C GLY A 103 -1.11 -16.13 6.22
N VAL A 104 -0.13 -16.44 5.37
CA VAL A 104 1.28 -16.62 5.77
C VAL A 104 2.00 -15.28 5.72
N PRO A 105 2.62 -14.82 6.84
CA PRO A 105 3.42 -13.60 6.84
C PRO A 105 4.62 -13.72 5.90
N LEU A 106 4.86 -12.68 5.09
CA LEU A 106 6.03 -12.58 4.22
C LEU A 106 7.01 -11.49 4.65
N GLY A 107 6.60 -10.54 5.48
CA GLY A 107 7.46 -9.45 5.91
C GLY A 107 6.67 -8.21 6.32
N THR A 108 7.34 -7.08 6.34
CA THR A 108 6.74 -5.77 6.62
C THR A 108 7.07 -4.76 5.52
N PHE A 109 6.18 -3.79 5.36
CA PHE A 109 6.40 -2.62 4.52
C PHE A 109 6.30 -1.35 5.36
N THR A 110 7.05 -0.34 4.93
CA THR A 110 6.98 1.05 5.38
C THR A 110 6.78 1.97 4.17
N SER A 111 5.89 2.96 4.28
CA SER A 111 5.62 3.99 3.28
C SER A 111 4.79 5.11 3.91
N GLU A 112 5.24 6.34 3.72
CA GLU A 112 4.51 7.54 4.13
C GLU A 112 3.48 7.98 3.07
N GLY A 113 3.38 7.25 1.95
CA GLY A 113 2.50 7.61 0.85
C GLY A 113 3.09 8.67 -0.09
N ASP A 114 4.41 8.83 -0.08
CA ASP A 114 5.21 9.72 -0.92
C ASP A 114 5.76 9.02 -2.18
N GLY A 115 5.42 7.75 -2.37
CA GLY A 115 5.95 6.90 -3.44
C GLY A 115 7.22 6.14 -3.05
N HIS A 116 7.81 6.40 -1.88
CA HIS A 116 8.88 5.58 -1.34
C HIS A 116 8.29 4.42 -0.52
N VAL A 117 8.85 3.24 -0.73
CA VAL A 117 8.43 2.02 -0.04
C VAL A 117 9.66 1.26 0.44
N GLY A 118 9.78 1.11 1.75
CA GLY A 118 10.71 0.19 2.40
C GLY A 118 10.07 -1.17 2.61
N SER A 119 10.89 -2.23 2.62
CA SER A 119 10.46 -3.58 2.93
C SER A 119 11.50 -4.31 3.76
N ASP A 120 11.04 -5.13 4.71
CA ASP A 120 11.91 -5.95 5.55
C ASP A 120 11.40 -7.41 5.61
N GLY A 121 12.34 -8.36 5.67
CA GLY A 121 12.07 -9.80 5.79
C GLY A 121 11.49 -10.52 4.56
N LEU A 122 11.19 -9.82 3.46
CA LEU A 122 10.56 -10.42 2.27
C LEU A 122 11.38 -11.58 1.67
N THR A 123 12.69 -11.39 1.50
CA THR A 123 13.58 -12.39 0.91
C THR A 123 13.68 -13.63 1.80
N ASP A 124 13.87 -13.42 3.11
CA ASP A 124 14.00 -14.51 4.09
C ASP A 124 12.73 -15.36 4.17
N ALA A 125 11.56 -14.76 3.92
CA ALA A 125 10.28 -15.46 3.88
C ALA A 125 9.96 -16.12 2.52
N GLY A 126 10.87 -16.07 1.54
CA GLY A 126 10.66 -16.66 0.23
C GLY A 126 9.60 -15.94 -0.61
N ALA A 127 9.45 -14.62 -0.44
CA ALA A 127 8.55 -13.81 -1.24
C ALA A 127 8.91 -13.92 -2.73
N GLN A 128 7.88 -14.14 -3.55
CA GLN A 128 8.03 -14.21 -5.01
C GLN A 128 8.00 -12.79 -5.60
N PRO A 129 8.49 -12.59 -6.84
CA PRO A 129 8.45 -11.28 -7.50
C PRO A 129 7.05 -10.64 -7.51
N ARG A 130 6.00 -11.45 -7.69
CA ARG A 130 4.61 -10.99 -7.60
C ARG A 130 4.24 -10.47 -6.21
N ASP A 131 4.73 -11.11 -5.16
CA ASP A 131 4.46 -10.71 -3.77
C ASP A 131 5.09 -9.35 -3.46
N ILE A 132 6.34 -9.15 -3.91
CA ILE A 132 7.05 -7.88 -3.80
C ILE A 132 6.27 -6.79 -4.54
N ALA A 133 5.94 -7.01 -5.82
CA ALA A 133 5.24 -6.02 -6.64
C ALA A 133 3.86 -5.63 -6.07
N VAL A 134 3.06 -6.62 -5.65
CA VAL A 134 1.75 -6.36 -5.05
C VAL A 134 1.88 -5.67 -3.69
N GLY A 135 2.76 -6.16 -2.82
CA GLY A 135 2.97 -5.57 -1.50
C GLY A 135 3.42 -4.11 -1.58
N THR A 136 4.38 -3.81 -2.47
CA THR A 136 4.84 -2.45 -2.74
C THR A 136 3.70 -1.57 -3.26
N ALA A 137 2.88 -2.06 -4.19
CA ALA A 137 1.77 -1.28 -4.73
C ALA A 137 0.73 -0.94 -3.65
N LEU A 138 0.42 -1.89 -2.77
CA LEU A 138 -0.51 -1.65 -1.66
C LEU A 138 0.06 -0.64 -0.66
N ALA A 139 1.35 -0.76 -0.30
CA ALA A 139 2.01 0.18 0.61
C ALA A 139 2.03 1.60 0.02
N ALA A 140 2.43 1.75 -1.25
CA ALA A 140 2.45 3.04 -1.92
C ALA A 140 1.06 3.67 -2.06
N ALA A 141 0.02 2.88 -2.33
CA ALA A 141 -1.33 3.40 -2.59
C ALA A 141 -2.08 3.82 -1.32
N PHE A 142 -1.80 3.19 -0.17
CA PHE A 142 -2.56 3.41 1.06
C PHE A 142 -1.72 3.93 2.22
N GLY A 143 -0.40 4.04 2.04
CA GLY A 143 0.55 4.20 3.14
C GLY A 143 0.64 2.94 4.00
N THR A 144 1.51 2.99 4.98
CA THR A 144 1.62 1.95 6.02
C THR A 144 1.48 2.55 7.41
N GLY A 145 1.26 1.66 8.36
CA GLY A 145 1.01 2.06 9.73
C GLY A 145 -0.45 2.44 9.93
N GLY A 146 -0.76 2.92 11.13
CA GLY A 146 -2.14 3.15 11.54
C GLY A 146 -2.27 4.40 12.37
N GLN A 147 -1.55 5.47 12.02
CA GLN A 147 -1.72 6.76 12.68
C GLN A 147 -2.91 7.53 12.08
N PRO A 148 -3.97 7.75 12.88
CA PRO A 148 -4.62 9.04 12.97
C PRO A 148 -3.65 10.22 12.88
N TRP A 149 -3.54 10.91 11.74
CA TRP A 149 -2.98 12.26 11.73
C TRP A 149 -3.75 13.22 12.69
N TRP A 150 -4.98 12.86 13.06
CA TRP A 150 -5.77 13.53 14.11
C TRP A 150 -5.28 13.27 15.55
N ALA A 151 -4.47 12.23 15.81
CA ALA A 151 -3.80 12.09 17.11
C ALA A 151 -2.66 13.10 17.25
N THR A 152 -1.97 13.43 16.15
CA THR A 152 -0.94 14.48 16.11
C THR A 152 -1.54 15.89 16.21
N ALA A 153 -2.77 16.08 15.70
CA ALA A 153 -3.48 17.35 15.82
C ALA A 153 -3.98 17.64 17.25
N LEU A 154 -4.31 16.62 18.05
CA LEU A 154 -4.70 16.82 19.45
C LEU A 154 -3.53 17.24 20.34
N ASP A 155 -2.32 16.72 20.09
CA ASP A 155 -1.11 17.16 20.81
C ASP A 155 -0.78 18.64 20.52
N ALA A 156 -1.00 19.10 19.28
CA ALA A 156 -0.78 20.50 18.90
C ALA A 156 -1.84 21.48 19.47
N VAL A 157 -3.06 21.01 19.77
CA VAL A 157 -4.11 21.83 20.41
C VAL A 157 -3.95 21.86 21.94
N ALA A 158 -3.42 20.80 22.55
CA ALA A 158 -3.17 20.74 23.99
C ALA A 158 -2.06 21.71 24.43
N GLU A 159 -1.08 22.04 23.57
CA GLU A 159 -0.05 23.06 23.86
C GLU A 159 -0.55 24.51 23.71
N LEU A 160 -1.75 24.74 23.15
CA LEU A 160 -2.32 26.08 22.93
C LEU A 160 -3.45 26.44 23.92
N ILE A 161 -3.68 25.61 24.93
CA ILE A 161 -4.55 25.92 26.07
C ILE A 161 -3.64 26.10 27.30
N PRO A 162 -3.52 27.33 27.86
CA PRO A 162 -2.67 27.59 29.01
C PRO A 162 -3.17 26.91 30.29
#